data_AF-A0A0C2FEJ3-F1
#
_entry.id   AF-A0A0C2FEJ3-F1
#
_cell.length_a   1.000
_cell.length_b   1.000
_cell.length_c   1.000
_cell.angle_alpha   90.00
_cell.angle_beta   90.00
_cell.angle_gamma   90.00
#
_symmetry.space_group_name_H-M   'P 1'
#
loop_
_entity.id
_entity.type
_entity.pdbx_description
1 polymer ?
#
loop_
_entity_poly.entity_id
_entity_poly.type
_entity_poly.pdbx_seq_one_letter_code
_entity_poly.pdbx_strand_id
1 'polypeptide(L)'
;MSTRGAIALPTPESGWWGRYHHTDSYPAGLGRELYRLYHHTFERDHTAMAQTLIADHPAGWSCLLYLGDDASGPFTRADFDLSGFVGASSPIRGHYPACYCHGQRNEPAQRLTCRCPRDQNGCGPIDIEWAYVLTAEGMWVITSHTADHHRPVHRFVDRVIWEEAEPDWRRMEQDVRTGALPAGDDVASPSRQASSD
;
A
#
# COMPACT_ATOMS: atom_id res chain seq x y z
N MET A 1 -0.93 15.35 4.20
CA MET A 1 -1.82 15.57 3.05
C MET A 1 -2.65 14.31 2.83
N SER A 2 -3.88 14.41 2.33
CA SER A 2 -4.77 13.26 2.11
C SER A 2 -4.58 12.68 0.72
N THR A 3 -3.44 12.03 0.48
CA THR A 3 -3.24 11.22 -0.72
C THR A 3 -3.72 9.81 -0.41
N ARG A 4 -4.74 9.37 -1.14
CA ARG A 4 -5.47 8.13 -0.86
C ARG A 4 -4.75 6.94 -1.46
N GLY A 5 -4.63 5.88 -0.67
CA GLY A 5 -3.95 4.67 -1.10
C GLY A 5 -4.67 3.40 -0.73
N ALA A 6 -4.10 2.29 -1.21
CA ALA A 6 -4.49 0.95 -0.82
C ALA A 6 -3.28 0.11 -0.44
N ILE A 7 -3.44 -0.71 0.60
CA ILE A 7 -2.52 -1.80 0.96
C ILE A 7 -3.23 -3.09 0.58
N ALA A 8 -2.62 -3.89 -0.28
CA ALA A 8 -3.33 -4.92 -1.02
C ALA A 8 -2.54 -6.22 -1.17
N LEU A 9 -3.24 -7.25 -1.61
CA LEU A 9 -2.72 -8.55 -2.03
C LEU A 9 -3.15 -8.83 -3.48
N PRO A 10 -2.36 -9.60 -4.24
CA PRO A 10 -2.73 -9.99 -5.59
C PRO A 10 -3.98 -10.89 -5.59
N THR A 11 -4.77 -10.85 -6.66
CA THR A 11 -5.85 -11.82 -6.91
C THR A 11 -5.43 -12.83 -7.98
N PRO A 12 -6.04 -14.03 -8.01
CA PRO A 12 -5.78 -15.03 -9.05
C PRO A 12 -6.05 -14.52 -10.48
N GLU A 13 -6.98 -13.59 -10.66
CA GLU A 13 -7.38 -13.04 -11.96
C GLU A 13 -6.47 -11.91 -12.45
N SER A 14 -5.30 -11.73 -11.83
CA SER A 14 -4.33 -10.65 -12.10
C SER A 14 -4.85 -9.25 -11.79
N GLY A 15 -5.58 -9.13 -10.68
CA GLY A 15 -5.93 -7.87 -10.04
C GLY A 15 -5.33 -7.80 -8.63
N TRP A 16 -5.90 -6.94 -7.80
CA TRP A 16 -5.58 -6.88 -6.37
C TRP A 16 -6.84 -6.62 -5.55
N TRP A 17 -6.77 -6.98 -4.27
CA TRP A 17 -7.76 -6.60 -3.27
C TRP A 17 -7.05 -6.12 -2.00
N GLY A 18 -7.64 -5.15 -1.30
CA GLY A 18 -6.94 -4.52 -0.19
C GLY A 18 -7.80 -3.69 0.75
N ARG A 19 -7.10 -2.88 1.55
CA ARG A 19 -7.64 -1.91 2.51
C ARG A 19 -7.26 -0.50 2.14
N TYR A 20 -8.16 0.41 2.42
CA TYR A 20 -7.94 1.83 2.27
C TYR A 20 -6.85 2.34 3.23
N HIS A 21 -6.07 3.32 2.77
CA HIS A 21 -5.15 4.12 3.56
C HIS A 21 -5.32 5.61 3.22
N HIS A 22 -5.45 6.47 4.23
CA HIS A 22 -5.84 7.87 4.03
C HIS A 22 -4.66 8.86 3.88
N THR A 23 -3.63 8.73 4.72
CA THR A 23 -2.64 9.80 4.92
C THR A 23 -1.41 9.58 4.06
N ASP A 24 -1.09 10.52 3.16
CA ASP A 24 0.19 10.57 2.45
C ASP A 24 0.62 9.23 1.81
N SER A 25 -0.25 8.69 0.96
CA SER A 25 -0.01 7.41 0.29
C SER A 25 0.96 7.46 -0.90
N TYR A 26 1.71 8.55 -1.08
CA TYR A 26 2.77 8.60 -2.08
C TYR A 26 3.91 7.60 -1.75
N PRO A 27 4.72 7.19 -2.74
CA PRO A 27 5.86 6.28 -2.52
C PRO A 27 6.79 6.65 -1.35
N ALA A 28 7.17 7.92 -1.19
CA ALA A 28 8.02 8.37 -0.09
C ALA A 28 7.31 8.46 1.26
N GLY A 29 5.98 8.43 1.26
CA GLY A 29 5.14 8.24 2.44
C GLY A 29 4.91 6.75 2.68
N LEU A 30 3.72 6.26 2.33
CA LEU A 30 3.30 4.89 2.59
C LEU A 30 4.21 3.81 1.97
N GLY A 31 4.70 3.97 0.74
CA GLY A 31 5.54 2.94 0.10
C GLY A 31 6.81 2.64 0.91
N ARG A 32 7.51 3.70 1.29
CA ARG A 32 8.66 3.66 2.19
C ARG A 32 8.32 3.06 3.54
N GLU A 33 7.20 3.46 4.13
CA GLU A 33 6.78 2.94 5.43
C GLU A 33 6.52 1.43 5.38
N LEU A 34 5.86 0.93 4.33
CA LEU A 34 5.63 -0.50 4.14
C LEU A 34 6.95 -1.29 4.01
N TYR A 35 7.91 -0.77 3.26
CA TYR A 35 9.25 -1.40 3.16
C TYR A 35 9.92 -1.47 4.53
N ARG A 36 9.90 -0.37 5.30
CA ARG A 36 10.48 -0.33 6.65
C ARG A 36 9.77 -1.26 7.62
N LEU A 37 8.44 -1.29 7.60
CA LEU A 37 7.64 -2.22 8.40
C LEU A 37 8.05 -3.67 8.09
N TYR A 38 8.14 -4.04 6.81
CA TYR A 38 8.59 -5.37 6.41
C TYR A 38 9.94 -5.74 7.03
N HIS A 39 10.94 -4.86 6.90
CA HIS A 39 12.31 -5.15 7.37
C HIS A 39 12.50 -5.08 8.88
N HIS A 40 11.84 -4.15 9.56
CA HIS A 40 12.14 -3.83 10.97
C HIS A 40 11.06 -4.26 11.95
N THR A 41 9.79 -4.29 11.53
CA THR A 41 8.66 -4.60 12.41
C THR A 41 8.19 -6.03 12.24
N PHE A 42 8.14 -6.48 11.00
CA PHE A 42 7.69 -7.81 10.64
C PHE A 42 8.86 -8.78 10.42
N GLU A 43 10.10 -8.31 10.56
CA GLU A 43 11.31 -9.15 10.46
C GLU A 43 11.33 -10.01 9.19
N ARG A 44 10.91 -9.41 8.08
CA ARG A 44 10.78 -10.04 6.75
C ARG A 44 9.69 -11.11 6.64
N ASP A 45 8.79 -11.19 7.62
CA ASP A 45 7.60 -12.04 7.57
C ASP A 45 6.46 -11.34 6.81
N HIS A 46 6.43 -11.58 5.49
CA HIS A 46 5.36 -11.10 4.61
C HIS A 46 3.96 -11.56 5.07
N THR A 47 3.84 -12.81 5.55
CA THR A 47 2.54 -13.37 5.92
C THR A 47 1.98 -12.66 7.14
N ALA A 48 2.81 -12.46 8.15
CA ALA A 48 2.40 -11.72 9.34
C ALA A 48 2.12 -10.24 9.03
N MET A 49 2.88 -9.62 8.12
CA MET A 49 2.61 -8.25 7.65
C MET A 49 1.26 -8.15 6.96
N ALA A 50 0.97 -9.06 6.02
CA ALA A 50 -0.32 -9.10 5.33
C ALA A 50 -1.48 -9.36 6.30
N GLN A 51 -1.31 -10.29 7.25
CA GLN A 51 -2.30 -10.57 8.28
C GLN A 51 -2.62 -9.30 9.08
N THR A 52 -1.62 -8.65 9.65
CA THR A 52 -1.81 -7.46 10.49
C THR A 52 -2.36 -6.28 9.69
N LEU A 53 -1.79 -5.96 8.53
CA LEU A 53 -2.15 -4.75 7.80
C LEU A 53 -3.48 -4.86 7.03
N ILE A 54 -3.96 -6.06 6.73
CA ILE A 54 -5.13 -6.28 5.86
C ILE A 54 -6.22 -7.10 6.55
N ALA A 55 -5.89 -8.25 7.12
CA ALA A 55 -6.90 -9.16 7.67
C ALA A 55 -7.40 -8.68 9.04
N ASP A 56 -6.50 -8.30 9.94
CA ASP A 56 -6.83 -7.87 11.31
C ASP A 56 -7.44 -6.46 11.37
N HIS A 57 -7.22 -5.65 10.34
CA HIS A 57 -7.72 -4.27 10.25
C HIS A 57 -8.65 -4.08 9.04
N PRO A 58 -9.86 -4.67 9.08
CA PRO A 58 -10.71 -4.79 7.91
C PRO A 58 -11.31 -3.47 7.43
N ALA A 59 -11.38 -2.43 8.27
CA ALA A 59 -11.84 -1.10 7.89
C ALA A 59 -10.74 -0.22 7.26
N GLY A 60 -9.49 -0.70 7.26
CA GLY A 60 -8.33 0.05 6.77
C GLY A 60 -7.83 1.11 7.74
N TRP A 61 -7.09 2.06 7.19
CA TRP A 61 -6.16 2.90 7.94
C TRP A 61 -6.36 4.38 7.67
N SER A 62 -6.41 5.15 8.74
CA SER A 62 -6.25 6.59 8.68
C SER A 62 -4.78 6.97 8.48
N CYS A 63 -3.87 6.34 9.22
CA CYS A 63 -2.43 6.60 9.12
C CYS A 63 -1.64 5.40 9.61
N LEU A 64 -0.69 4.93 8.80
CA LEU A 64 0.37 3.99 9.19
C LEU A 64 1.75 4.64 9.27
N LEU A 65 1.85 5.93 8.94
CA LEU A 65 3.12 6.64 8.97
C LEU A 65 3.50 6.95 10.41
N TYR A 66 4.72 6.57 10.80
CA TYR A 66 5.31 7.03 12.04
C TYR A 66 5.53 8.54 11.96
N LEU A 67 4.92 9.30 12.86
CA LEU A 67 5.02 10.76 12.93
C LEU A 67 5.76 11.23 14.20
N GLY A 68 6.38 10.31 14.94
CA GLY A 68 7.18 10.66 16.10
C GLY A 68 8.48 11.36 15.71
N ASP A 69 8.93 12.27 16.57
CA ASP A 69 10.16 13.05 16.40
C ASP A 69 11.41 12.31 16.88
N ASP A 70 11.26 11.17 17.54
CA ASP A 70 12.40 10.33 17.90
C ASP A 70 12.77 9.46 16.69
N ALA A 71 14.07 9.30 16.44
CA ALA A 71 14.59 8.54 15.31
C ALA A 71 14.39 7.01 15.49
N SER A 72 13.30 6.59 16.13
CA SER A 72 13.01 5.26 16.64
C SER A 72 12.67 4.23 15.55
N GLY A 73 12.39 4.68 14.33
CA GLY A 73 12.06 3.81 13.20
C GLY A 73 10.55 3.66 13.00
N PRO A 74 10.09 2.66 12.23
CA PRO A 74 8.66 2.42 12.03
C PRO A 74 8.01 1.91 13.32
N PHE A 75 6.67 1.88 13.37
CA PHE A 75 5.92 1.28 14.47
C PHE A 75 6.37 -0.15 14.76
N THR A 76 6.51 -0.51 16.03
CA THR A 76 6.82 -1.87 16.48
C THR A 76 5.58 -2.77 16.45
N ARG A 77 5.76 -4.09 16.64
CA ARG A 77 4.64 -5.03 16.76
C ARG A 77 3.69 -4.68 17.90
N ALA A 78 4.24 -4.26 19.04
CA ALA A 78 3.44 -3.90 20.21
C ALA A 78 2.58 -2.64 19.96
N ASP A 79 3.04 -1.73 19.09
CA ASP A 79 2.24 -0.54 18.74
C ASP A 79 0.98 -0.92 17.98
N PHE A 80 0.99 -2.03 17.22
CA PHE A 80 -0.20 -2.50 16.51
C PHE A 80 -1.30 -3.01 17.45
N ASP A 81 -0.97 -3.50 18.65
CA ASP A 81 -1.95 -3.90 19.67
C ASP A 81 -2.72 -2.68 20.23
N LEU A 82 -2.15 -1.47 20.06
CA LEU A 82 -2.71 -0.20 20.48
C LEU A 82 -3.33 0.58 19.31
N SER A 83 -3.48 -0.07 18.14
CA SER A 83 -4.03 0.57 16.95
C SER A 83 -5.43 1.11 17.19
N GLY A 84 -5.68 2.33 16.73
CA GLY A 84 -7.02 2.93 16.80
C GLY A 84 -7.05 4.39 16.36
N PHE A 85 -8.14 4.77 15.71
CA PHE A 85 -8.32 6.15 15.31
C PHE A 85 -8.47 7.05 16.54
N VAL A 86 -7.73 8.15 16.54
CA VAL A 86 -7.89 9.25 17.48
C VAL A 86 -8.02 10.56 16.72
N GLY A 87 -8.84 11.48 17.25
CA GLY A 87 -9.07 12.79 16.67
C GLY A 87 -7.80 13.64 16.58
N ALA A 88 -7.84 14.64 15.70
CA ALA A 88 -6.70 15.50 15.39
C ALA A 88 -6.07 16.20 16.61
N SER A 89 -6.85 16.45 17.65
CA SER A 89 -6.47 17.10 18.91
C SER A 89 -6.01 16.14 20.00
N SER A 90 -5.97 14.83 19.74
CA SER A 90 -5.54 13.85 20.73
C SER A 90 -4.04 13.97 21.00
N PRO A 91 -3.59 13.96 22.27
CA PRO A 91 -2.17 14.07 22.61
C PRO A 91 -1.37 12.83 22.22
N ILE A 92 -2.02 11.70 21.92
CA ILE A 92 -1.37 10.45 21.49
C ILE A 92 -1.42 10.26 19.96
N ARG A 93 -1.87 11.27 19.22
CA ARG A 93 -1.96 11.18 17.75
C ARG A 93 -0.56 10.99 17.17
N GLY A 94 -0.41 9.98 16.32
CA GLY A 94 0.87 9.65 15.67
C GLY A 94 1.79 8.76 16.51
N HIS A 95 1.42 8.46 17.77
CA HIS A 95 2.18 7.52 18.61
C HIS A 95 1.88 6.06 18.28
N TYR A 96 0.70 5.78 17.69
CA TYR A 96 0.28 4.43 17.31
C TYR A 96 -0.37 4.44 15.91
N PRO A 97 -0.38 3.29 15.22
CA PRO A 97 -1.13 3.11 13.97
C PRO A 97 -2.61 3.50 14.14
N ALA A 98 -3.14 4.32 13.24
CA ALA A 98 -4.52 4.78 13.31
C ALA A 98 -5.40 3.98 12.35
N CYS A 99 -6.03 2.90 12.82
CA CYS A 99 -7.01 2.13 12.04
C CYS A 99 -8.43 2.70 12.18
N TYR A 100 -9.31 2.44 11.21
CA TYR A 100 -10.71 2.85 11.29
C TYR A 100 -11.63 1.88 12.04
N CYS A 101 -11.15 0.67 12.38
CA CYS A 101 -11.94 -0.34 13.09
C CYS A 101 -11.85 -0.26 14.62
N HIS A 102 -10.90 0.49 15.17
CA HIS A 102 -10.72 0.65 16.62
C HIS A 102 -10.58 2.12 17.00
N GLY A 103 -10.77 2.43 18.29
CA GLY A 103 -10.61 3.77 18.85
C GLY A 103 -11.90 4.60 18.80
N GLN A 104 -11.77 5.89 18.45
CA GLN A 104 -12.89 6.83 18.39
C GLN A 104 -13.75 6.68 17.12
N ARG A 105 -13.26 5.93 16.12
CA ARG A 105 -14.03 5.46 14.96
C ARG A 105 -14.14 3.94 15.04
N ASN A 106 -15.23 3.43 14.49
CA ASN A 106 -15.49 2.00 14.36
C ASN A 106 -16.28 1.78 13.07
N GLU A 107 -15.57 1.88 11.95
CA GLU A 107 -16.14 1.70 10.63
C GLU A 107 -16.31 0.23 10.25
N PRO A 108 -17.29 -0.09 9.40
CA PRO A 108 -17.44 -1.44 8.88
C PRO A 108 -16.23 -1.83 8.03
N ALA A 109 -16.05 -3.13 7.85
CA ALA A 109 -15.06 -3.69 6.93
C ALA A 109 -15.20 -3.08 5.53
N GLN A 110 -14.07 -2.70 4.92
CA GLN A 110 -13.99 -2.14 3.58
C GLN A 110 -13.05 -2.99 2.73
N ARG A 111 -13.60 -3.55 1.65
CA ARG A 111 -12.82 -4.31 0.67
C ARG A 111 -12.67 -3.47 -0.59
N LEU A 112 -11.44 -3.09 -0.89
CA LEU A 112 -11.08 -2.49 -2.18
C LEU A 112 -10.68 -3.59 -3.14
N THR A 113 -11.02 -3.44 -4.42
CA THR A 113 -10.62 -4.38 -5.48
C THR A 113 -10.26 -3.60 -6.73
N CYS A 114 -9.29 -4.08 -7.48
CA CYS A 114 -9.01 -3.55 -8.82
C CYS A 114 -8.58 -4.66 -9.78
N ARG A 115 -9.01 -4.52 -11.03
CA ARG A 115 -8.72 -5.44 -12.13
C ARG A 115 -7.99 -4.76 -13.30
N CYS A 116 -7.47 -3.55 -13.09
CA CYS A 116 -6.62 -2.91 -14.08
C CYS A 116 -5.33 -3.71 -14.32
N PRO A 117 -4.77 -3.65 -15.55
CA PRO A 117 -5.27 -2.91 -16.71
C PRO A 117 -6.39 -3.64 -17.49
N ARG A 118 -6.68 -4.90 -17.13
CA ARG A 118 -7.62 -5.77 -17.90
C ARG A 118 -9.05 -5.28 -17.90
N ASP A 119 -9.51 -4.69 -16.79
CA ASP A 119 -10.85 -4.15 -16.65
C ASP A 119 -10.81 -2.82 -15.90
N GLN A 120 -10.91 -1.73 -16.66
CA GLN A 120 -10.89 -0.35 -16.15
C GLN A 120 -12.13 0.02 -15.35
N ASN A 121 -13.22 -0.76 -15.44
CA ASN A 121 -14.42 -0.58 -14.62
C ASN A 121 -14.40 -1.48 -13.39
N GLY A 122 -13.43 -2.40 -13.29
CA GLY A 122 -13.28 -3.37 -12.21
C GLY A 122 -12.50 -2.85 -11.00
N CYS A 123 -12.31 -1.53 -10.87
CA CYS A 123 -11.60 -0.89 -9.76
C CYS A 123 -12.54 -0.07 -8.87
N GLY A 124 -12.54 -0.37 -7.58
CA GLY A 124 -13.35 0.31 -6.58
C GLY A 124 -12.50 0.87 -5.44
N PRO A 125 -12.82 2.07 -4.92
CA PRO A 125 -13.33 3.27 -5.60
C PRO A 125 -12.27 3.93 -6.50
N ILE A 126 -12.73 4.73 -7.47
CA ILE A 126 -11.92 5.35 -8.55
C ILE A 126 -10.88 6.38 -8.09
N ASP A 127 -10.80 6.63 -6.78
CA ASP A 127 -10.07 7.74 -6.20
C ASP A 127 -8.84 7.29 -5.39
N ILE A 128 -8.51 5.99 -5.45
CA ILE A 128 -7.24 5.47 -4.98
C ILE A 128 -6.13 5.93 -5.91
N GLU A 129 -5.23 6.75 -5.39
CA GLU A 129 -4.13 7.36 -6.14
C GLU A 129 -2.93 6.42 -6.24
N TRP A 130 -2.70 5.62 -5.19
CA TRP A 130 -1.59 4.66 -5.11
C TRP A 130 -2.05 3.34 -4.50
N ALA A 131 -1.60 2.22 -5.05
CA ALA A 131 -1.82 0.91 -4.49
C ALA A 131 -0.49 0.18 -4.33
N TYR A 132 -0.35 -0.47 -3.18
CA TYR A 132 0.83 -1.22 -2.76
C TYR A 132 0.42 -2.67 -2.60
N VAL A 133 0.73 -3.49 -3.60
CA VAL A 133 0.34 -4.91 -3.63
C VAL A 133 1.48 -5.74 -3.05
N LEU A 134 1.30 -6.22 -1.82
CA LEU A 134 2.29 -7.03 -1.12
C LEU A 134 2.36 -8.44 -1.74
N THR A 135 3.57 -8.89 -2.04
CA THR A 135 3.88 -10.26 -2.46
C THR A 135 5.00 -10.83 -1.59
N ALA A 136 5.22 -12.14 -1.67
CA ALA A 136 6.27 -12.79 -0.92
C ALA A 136 7.67 -12.28 -1.28
N GLU A 137 7.89 -11.86 -2.53
CA GLU A 137 9.18 -11.39 -3.03
C GLU A 137 9.36 -9.87 -2.97
N GLY A 138 8.27 -9.12 -2.75
CA GLY A 138 8.31 -7.68 -2.93
C GLY A 138 6.96 -7.00 -2.79
N MET A 139 6.86 -5.84 -3.42
CA MET A 139 5.63 -5.08 -3.53
C MET A 139 5.52 -4.44 -4.90
N TRP A 140 4.34 -4.54 -5.50
CA TRP A 140 4.02 -3.80 -6.71
C TRP A 140 3.54 -2.41 -6.32
N VAL A 141 4.15 -1.39 -6.93
CA VAL A 141 3.72 -0.01 -6.82
C VAL A 141 2.87 0.31 -8.03
N ILE A 142 1.64 0.73 -7.78
CA ILE A 142 0.64 0.99 -8.80
C ILE A 142 0.06 2.38 -8.55
N THR A 143 -0.17 3.17 -9.60
CA THR A 143 -0.75 4.51 -9.47
C THR A 143 -1.85 4.77 -10.47
N SER A 144 -2.82 5.60 -10.09
CA SER A 144 -3.78 6.20 -11.02
C SER A 144 -3.44 7.64 -11.40
N HIS A 145 -2.35 8.20 -10.84
CA HIS A 145 -1.80 9.48 -11.29
C HIS A 145 -1.18 9.30 -12.67
N THR A 146 -1.82 9.84 -13.69
CA THR A 146 -1.28 9.95 -15.03
C THR A 146 -1.19 11.43 -15.42
N ALA A 147 -0.16 11.79 -16.19
CA ALA A 147 -0.06 13.11 -16.80
C ALA A 147 -1.28 13.43 -17.68
N ASP A 148 -1.89 12.39 -18.27
CA ASP A 148 -3.07 12.49 -19.11
C ASP A 148 -4.32 12.34 -18.23
N HIS A 149 -5.05 13.42 -17.98
CA HIS A 149 -6.24 13.51 -17.12
C HIS A 149 -7.48 12.72 -17.61
N HIS A 150 -7.31 11.65 -18.37
CA HIS A 150 -8.40 10.75 -18.75
C HIS A 150 -8.51 9.63 -17.70
N ARG A 151 -9.74 9.14 -17.49
CA ARG A 151 -10.18 8.24 -16.40
C ARG A 151 -9.04 7.56 -15.62
N PRO A 152 -8.96 7.71 -14.29
CA PRO A 152 -7.86 7.17 -13.49
C PRO A 152 -7.79 5.64 -13.63
N VAL A 153 -6.94 5.16 -14.54
CA VAL A 153 -6.62 3.74 -14.71
C VAL A 153 -5.37 3.48 -13.89
N HIS A 154 -5.43 2.51 -12.99
CA HIS A 154 -4.26 2.06 -12.24
C HIS A 154 -3.23 1.45 -13.19
N ARG A 155 -2.03 2.04 -13.24
CA ARG A 155 -0.88 1.58 -14.02
C ARG A 155 0.21 1.10 -13.07
N PHE A 156 0.89 0.04 -13.50
CA PHE A 156 2.10 -0.43 -12.83
C PHE A 156 3.19 0.64 -12.95
N VAL A 157 3.86 0.92 -11.84
CA VAL A 157 4.98 1.87 -11.75
C VAL A 157 6.27 1.08 -11.66
N ASP A 158 6.36 0.22 -10.64
CA ASP A 158 7.58 -0.53 -10.36
C ASP A 158 7.31 -1.76 -9.47
N ARG A 159 8.28 -2.67 -9.42
CA ARG A 159 8.36 -3.77 -8.47
C ARG A 159 9.50 -3.49 -7.51
N VAL A 160 9.15 -3.21 -6.25
CA VAL A 160 10.13 -3.16 -5.17
C VAL A 160 10.41 -4.59 -4.74
N ILE A 161 11.67 -5.01 -4.81
CA ILE A 161 12.10 -6.33 -4.35
C ILE A 161 12.58 -6.20 -2.91
N TRP A 162 12.06 -7.02 -2.00
CA TRP A 162 12.36 -6.90 -0.58
C TRP A 162 13.84 -7.06 -0.25
N GLU A 163 14.51 -7.98 -0.93
CA GLU A 163 15.91 -8.29 -0.66
C GLU A 163 16.91 -7.35 -1.36
N GLU A 164 16.41 -6.36 -2.10
CA GLU A 164 17.25 -5.35 -2.73
C GLU A 164 17.37 -4.09 -1.85
N ALA A 165 18.28 -3.19 -2.26
CA ALA A 165 18.44 -1.91 -1.59
C ALA A 165 17.12 -1.11 -1.60
N GLU A 166 16.87 -0.37 -0.52
CA GLU A 166 15.71 0.52 -0.44
C GLU A 166 15.67 1.45 -1.67
N PRO A 167 14.55 1.49 -2.42
CA PRO A 167 14.48 2.29 -3.64
C PRO A 167 14.47 3.79 -3.31
N ASP A 168 14.85 4.61 -4.29
CA ASP A 168 14.67 6.06 -4.19
C ASP A 168 13.19 6.41 -4.40
N TRP A 169 12.44 6.39 -3.30
CA TRP A 169 11.00 6.66 -3.30
C TRP A 169 10.63 8.03 -3.86
N ARG A 170 11.48 9.05 -3.64
CA ARG A 170 11.22 10.41 -4.14
C ARG A 170 11.43 10.49 -5.64
N ARG A 171 12.44 9.81 -6.15
CA ARG A 171 12.64 9.69 -7.59
C ARG A 171 11.47 8.96 -8.26
N MET A 172 10.99 7.86 -7.67
CA MET A 172 9.81 7.14 -8.18
C MET A 172 8.57 8.05 -8.31
N GLU A 173 8.33 8.91 -7.32
CA GLU A 173 7.27 9.93 -7.41
C GLU A 173 7.50 10.94 -8.54
N GLN A 174 8.73 11.41 -8.69
CA GLN A 174 9.09 12.38 -9.73
C GLN A 174 8.91 11.77 -11.12
N ASP A 175 9.36 10.54 -11.32
CA ASP A 175 9.27 9.84 -12.61
C ASP A 175 7.80 9.66 -13.04
N VAL A 176 6.89 9.34 -12.11
CA VAL A 176 5.44 9.32 -12.38
C VAL A 176 4.92 10.71 -12.77
N ARG A 177 5.29 11.76 -12.02
CA ARG A 177 4.83 13.13 -12.28
C ARG A 177 5.31 13.68 -13.63
N THR A 178 6.53 13.33 -14.04
CA THR A 178 7.09 13.77 -15.32
C THR A 178 6.75 12.86 -16.49
N GLY A 179 6.02 11.76 -16.25
CA GLY A 179 5.69 10.76 -17.27
C GLY A 179 6.89 9.94 -17.74
N ALA A 180 7.98 9.92 -16.96
CA ALA A 180 9.19 9.16 -17.23
C ALA A 180 9.08 7.69 -16.75
N LEU A 181 7.85 7.17 -16.69
CA LEU A 181 7.61 5.77 -16.35
C LEU A 181 8.32 4.87 -17.37
N PRO A 182 8.99 3.79 -16.93
CA PRO A 182 9.47 2.77 -17.85
C PRO A 182 8.28 2.29 -18.70
N ALA A 183 8.51 2.03 -19.99
CA ALA A 183 7.52 1.40 -20.84
C ALA A 183 7.20 0.04 -20.19
N GLY A 184 6.08 -0.04 -19.49
CA GLY A 184 5.75 -1.20 -18.67
C GLY A 184 5.69 -2.42 -19.56
N ASP A 185 6.51 -3.42 -19.25
CA ASP A 185 6.18 -4.78 -19.67
C ASP A 185 4.78 -5.05 -19.14
N ASP A 186 3.85 -5.36 -20.05
CA ASP A 186 2.51 -5.78 -19.69
C ASP A 186 2.63 -6.78 -18.54
N VAL A 187 1.82 -6.60 -17.49
CA VAL A 187 1.65 -7.54 -16.38
C VAL A 187 0.89 -8.78 -16.90
N ALA A 188 1.44 -9.39 -17.95
CA ALA A 188 0.92 -10.52 -18.68
C ALA A 188 1.62 -11.78 -18.19
N SER A 189 0.90 -12.46 -17.29
CA SER A 189 0.96 -13.88 -17.00
C SER A 189 2.05 -14.33 -16.03
N PRO A 190 1.68 -14.95 -14.88
CA PRO A 190 2.59 -15.88 -14.25
C PRO A 190 2.89 -16.98 -15.28
N SER A 191 4.17 -17.21 -15.49
CA SER A 191 4.76 -18.25 -16.33
C SER A 191 4.00 -19.57 -16.12
N ARG A 192 3.44 -20.13 -17.20
CA ARG A 192 3.06 -21.54 -17.23
C ARG A 192 4.33 -22.34 -16.94
N GLN A 193 4.48 -22.87 -15.73
CA GLN A 193 5.41 -23.96 -15.52
C GLN A 193 4.89 -25.18 -16.28
N ALA A 194 5.82 -25.76 -17.02
CA ALA A 194 5.63 -26.81 -17.99
C ALA A 194 4.91 -28.02 -17.41
N SER A 195 3.89 -28.47 -18.13
CA SER A 195 3.62 -29.90 -18.24
C SER A 195 4.74 -30.49 -19.10
N SER A 196 5.55 -31.36 -18.54
CA SER A 196 6.38 -32.30 -19.28
C SER A 196 6.55 -33.54 -18.41
N ASP A 197 5.90 -34.61 -18.89
CA ASP A 197 5.97 -36.04 -18.60
C ASP A 197 5.55 -36.59 -17.23
#